data_AF-A0AAW0DGF0-F1
#
_entry.id   AF-A0AAW0DGF0-F1
#
_cell.length_a   1.000
_cell.length_b   1.000
_cell.length_c   1.000
_cell.angle_alpha   90.00
_cell.angle_beta   90.00
_cell.angle_gamma   90.00
#
_symmetry.space_group_name_H-M   'P 1'
#
loop_
_entity.id
_entity.type
_entity.pdbx_description
1 polymer ?
#
loop_
_entity_poly.entity_id
_entity_poly.type
_entity_poly.pdbx_seq_one_letter_code
_entity_poly.pdbx_strand_id
1 'polypeptide(L)'
;MSSQSQSNPSTGPSGTSGGQSTDPNTLGASARKRTAGERDSPVNEPPGKRQHKAEVKDRKKPYQIKKTEIPDKYKGPKEAAHLHGYILYGITRSNLAPTEPDEEHIARFNMRTEPGYIKIVEEKLRTLSSQHTGAHKMLKVLRQRARDDAESGSLIAKKILLVGEPCILATYNTMYQAGIEAAVPTAVYNEPLLTAIYQNFVYQYMCGKAKTEQKSPGKLLRNCDDSNVSRRRKSLGKAREKFALQDKQPASGVTYLINPKSPRRDAIGAFFRTLDRRRKKTRKGKGKPGKKEERTRRFDPAYFNDLPAKMCYEYSLQGVLLPLIQHIEKEDYKTMDDETFMSTYGNDVLALYNIPTKAEMEAVKRCVWV
;
A
#
# COMPACT_ATOMS: atom_id res chain seq x y z
N MET A 1 -56.64 -33.51 -6.69
CA MET A 1 -56.90 -32.30 -7.49
C MET A 1 -55.85 -32.23 -8.57
N SER A 2 -56.24 -32.66 -9.76
CA SER A 2 -55.42 -32.72 -10.97
C SER A 2 -55.33 -31.33 -11.58
N SER A 3 -54.13 -30.89 -11.98
CA SER A 3 -53.98 -29.75 -12.88
C SER A 3 -52.95 -30.07 -13.93
N GLN A 4 -53.48 -30.16 -15.15
CA GLN A 4 -52.87 -30.59 -16.39
C GLN A 4 -51.88 -29.57 -16.97
N SER A 5 -50.95 -30.13 -17.73
CA SER A 5 -50.25 -29.64 -18.91
C SER A 5 -50.91 -28.49 -19.70
N GLN A 6 -50.09 -27.54 -20.18
CA GLN A 6 -50.19 -27.04 -21.56
C GLN A 6 -48.79 -26.76 -22.15
N SER A 7 -48.46 -27.54 -23.18
CA SER A 7 -47.42 -27.27 -24.18
C SER A 7 -48.03 -26.47 -25.33
N ASN A 8 -47.27 -25.56 -25.94
CA ASN A 8 -47.56 -25.04 -27.27
C ASN A 8 -46.28 -24.97 -28.13
N PRO A 9 -46.32 -25.45 -29.39
CA PRO A 9 -45.24 -25.38 -30.38
C PRO A 9 -45.46 -24.21 -31.38
N SER A 10 -44.68 -24.20 -32.47
CA SER A 10 -44.82 -23.39 -33.71
C SER A 10 -43.96 -22.11 -33.70
N THR A 11 -43.20 -21.70 -34.73
CA THR A 11 -42.95 -22.12 -36.12
C THR A 11 -41.75 -21.30 -36.61
N GLY A 12 -40.93 -21.84 -37.53
CA GLY A 12 -39.93 -21.07 -38.28
C GLY A 12 -40.57 -20.08 -39.28
N PRO A 13 -39.76 -19.27 -39.98
CA PRO A 13 -39.47 -19.67 -41.35
C PRO A 13 -38.01 -19.48 -41.80
N SER A 14 -37.71 -20.27 -42.82
CA SER A 14 -36.58 -20.28 -43.74
C SER A 14 -36.29 -18.94 -44.42
N GLY A 15 -35.01 -18.63 -44.60
CA GLY A 15 -34.54 -17.60 -45.53
C GLY A 15 -33.26 -18.06 -46.23
N THR A 16 -33.43 -18.51 -47.47
CA THR A 16 -32.40 -18.95 -48.41
C THR A 16 -32.08 -17.82 -49.39
N SER A 17 -30.82 -17.39 -49.48
CA SER A 17 -30.21 -16.73 -50.66
C SER A 17 -28.74 -16.50 -50.32
N GLY A 18 -27.73 -17.05 -51.01
CA GLY A 18 -27.60 -17.14 -52.46
C GLY A 18 -26.84 -15.92 -52.95
N GLY A 19 -25.51 -15.98 -52.96
CA GLY A 19 -24.64 -14.88 -53.36
C GLY A 19 -23.21 -15.34 -53.63
N GLN A 20 -23.02 -16.02 -54.76
CA GLN A 20 -21.72 -16.22 -55.40
C GLN A 20 -21.17 -14.86 -55.86
N SER A 21 -19.89 -14.60 -55.61
CA SER A 21 -19.12 -13.62 -56.35
C SER A 21 -17.67 -14.11 -56.47
N THR A 22 -17.24 -14.15 -57.72
CA THR A 22 -16.06 -14.71 -58.34
C THR A 22 -14.81 -13.81 -58.21
N ASP A 23 -13.70 -14.41 -57.77
CA ASP A 23 -12.29 -14.31 -58.25
C ASP A 23 -11.66 -12.90 -58.55
N PRO A 24 -10.42 -12.82 -59.08
CA PRO A 24 -9.18 -12.90 -58.29
C PRO A 24 -8.25 -11.69 -58.57
N ASN A 25 -7.29 -11.40 -57.68
CA ASN A 25 -6.05 -10.69 -58.07
C ASN A 25 -4.99 -10.82 -56.97
N THR A 26 -3.91 -11.57 -57.18
CA THR A 26 -2.68 -11.19 -57.93
C THR A 26 -1.67 -10.41 -57.07
N LEU A 27 -0.63 -11.15 -56.70
CA LEU A 27 0.80 -10.80 -56.59
C LEU A 27 1.22 -9.51 -55.88
N GLY A 28 2.11 -9.67 -54.90
CA GLY A 28 2.87 -8.58 -54.30
C GLY A 28 3.89 -9.02 -53.26
N ALA A 29 4.76 -9.98 -53.60
CA ALA A 29 5.93 -10.31 -52.80
C ALA A 29 6.94 -9.16 -52.87
N SER A 30 7.14 -8.44 -51.76
CA SER A 30 8.21 -7.44 -51.64
C SER A 30 9.23 -7.88 -50.60
N ALA A 31 10.26 -8.55 -51.09
CA ALA A 31 11.45 -8.91 -50.34
C ALA A 31 12.27 -7.66 -50.02
N ARG A 32 12.24 -7.21 -48.75
CA ARG A 32 13.17 -6.18 -48.26
C ARG A 32 14.50 -6.83 -47.90
N LYS A 33 15.43 -6.75 -48.84
CA LYS A 33 16.87 -6.93 -48.71
C LYS A 33 17.40 -5.96 -47.63
N ARG A 34 17.78 -6.48 -46.46
CA ARG A 34 18.55 -5.73 -45.45
C ARG A 34 20.03 -5.98 -45.73
N THR A 35 20.70 -4.97 -46.25
CA THR A 35 22.15 -4.92 -46.36
C THR A 35 22.76 -4.86 -44.96
N ALA A 36 23.69 -5.79 -44.72
CA ALA A 36 24.59 -5.77 -43.57
C ALA A 36 25.52 -4.56 -43.72
N GLY A 37 25.42 -3.62 -42.79
CA GLY A 37 26.37 -2.54 -42.60
C GLY A 37 27.24 -2.89 -41.41
N GLU A 38 28.36 -3.52 -41.69
CA GLU A 38 29.50 -3.71 -40.79
C GLU A 38 30.01 -2.32 -40.42
N ARG A 39 29.85 -1.94 -39.15
CA ARG A 39 30.51 -0.77 -38.57
C ARG A 39 31.34 -1.25 -37.40
N ASP A 40 32.62 -1.44 -37.67
CA ASP A 40 33.66 -1.46 -36.66
C ASP A 40 33.51 -0.21 -35.79
N SER A 41 33.14 -0.44 -34.54
CA SER A 41 33.17 0.58 -33.49
C SER A 41 34.30 0.21 -32.53
N PRO A 42 35.14 1.18 -32.15
CA PRO A 42 36.31 0.92 -31.32
C PRO A 42 35.90 0.42 -29.94
N VAL A 43 36.65 -0.57 -29.47
CA VAL A 43 36.57 -1.17 -28.14
C VAL A 43 36.80 -0.07 -27.11
N ASN A 44 35.71 0.46 -26.54
CA ASN A 44 35.77 1.25 -25.33
C ASN A 44 35.92 0.30 -24.14
N GLU A 45 37.07 0.39 -23.47
CA GLU A 45 37.27 -0.27 -22.18
C GLU A 45 36.17 0.14 -21.19
N PRO A 46 35.63 -0.82 -20.41
CA PRO A 46 34.57 -0.54 -19.48
C PRO A 46 35.08 0.40 -18.37
N PRO A 47 34.43 1.56 -18.14
CA PRO A 47 34.84 2.48 -17.09
C PRO A 47 34.77 1.77 -15.74
N GLY A 48 35.90 1.80 -15.03
CA GLY A 48 36.09 1.17 -13.74
C GLY A 48 34.91 1.44 -12.80
N LYS A 49 34.36 0.37 -12.24
CA LYS A 49 33.27 0.41 -11.26
C LYS A 49 33.74 1.22 -10.04
N ARG A 50 33.45 2.53 -10.04
CA ARG A 50 33.54 3.38 -8.86
C ARG A 50 32.67 2.72 -7.78
N GLN A 51 33.33 2.18 -6.76
CA GLN A 51 32.68 1.66 -5.58
C GLN A 51 32.04 2.85 -4.86
N HIS A 52 30.77 3.13 -5.16
CA HIS A 52 29.99 4.07 -4.37
C HIS A 52 29.80 3.45 -3.00
N LYS A 53 30.55 3.98 -2.03
CA LYS A 53 30.38 3.72 -0.60
C LYS A 53 28.90 4.00 -0.30
N ALA A 54 28.14 2.95 0.01
CA ALA A 54 26.71 3.03 0.21
C ALA A 54 26.44 3.81 1.50
N GLU A 55 26.23 5.11 1.36
CA GLU A 55 25.76 5.97 2.44
C GLU A 55 24.40 5.43 2.92
N VAL A 56 24.33 5.05 4.20
CA VAL A 56 23.13 4.50 4.82
C VAL A 56 22.11 5.62 4.93
N LYS A 57 21.31 5.82 3.88
CA LYS A 57 20.21 6.77 3.91
C LYS A 57 19.21 6.35 4.98
N ASP A 58 18.93 7.26 5.90
CA ASP A 58 17.91 7.07 6.92
C ASP A 58 16.60 6.59 6.29
N ARG A 59 16.09 5.49 6.84
CA ARG A 59 14.86 4.88 6.36
C ARG A 59 13.71 5.81 6.69
N LYS A 60 13.09 6.39 5.65
CA LYS A 60 11.85 7.20 5.76
C LYS A 60 10.67 6.50 6.48
N LYS A 61 10.76 5.19 6.72
CA LYS A 61 9.75 4.38 7.41
C LYS A 61 10.46 3.40 8.34
N PRO A 62 10.62 3.72 9.63
CA PRO A 62 11.42 2.93 10.57
C PRO A 62 10.89 1.49 10.72
N TYR A 63 9.56 1.30 10.63
CA TYR A 63 8.91 0.00 10.80
C TYR A 63 8.80 -0.84 9.51
N GLN A 64 9.39 -0.39 8.39
CA GLN A 64 9.30 -1.12 7.12
C GLN A 64 10.39 -2.19 7.02
N ILE A 65 10.02 -3.46 7.20
CA ILE A 65 10.91 -4.60 6.92
C ILE A 65 10.88 -4.89 5.42
N LYS A 66 12.05 -4.92 4.78
CA LYS A 66 12.14 -5.33 3.37
C LYS A 66 11.95 -6.83 3.26
N LYS A 67 11.43 -7.31 2.12
CA LYS A 67 11.28 -8.77 1.88
C LYS A 67 12.60 -9.53 1.98
N THR A 68 13.70 -8.88 1.60
CA THR A 68 15.07 -9.43 1.68
C THR A 68 15.60 -9.51 3.10
N GLU A 69 14.97 -8.81 4.06
CA GLU A 69 15.39 -8.78 5.47
C GLU A 69 14.72 -9.86 6.30
N ILE A 70 13.80 -10.63 5.72
CA ILE A 70 13.17 -11.77 6.36
C ILE A 70 13.84 -13.02 5.78
N PRO A 71 14.74 -13.69 6.54
CA PRO A 71 15.34 -14.93 6.09
C PRO A 71 14.27 -15.95 5.68
N ASP A 72 14.59 -16.77 4.67
CA ASP A 72 13.62 -17.71 4.09
C ASP A 72 13.04 -18.68 5.13
N LYS A 73 13.83 -19.09 6.12
CA LYS A 73 13.38 -19.91 7.26
C LYS A 73 12.25 -19.29 8.09
N TYR A 74 12.05 -17.97 8.01
CA TYR A 74 11.00 -17.24 8.74
C TYR A 74 9.77 -16.88 7.88
N LYS A 75 9.67 -17.39 6.64
CA LYS A 75 8.46 -17.21 5.81
C LYS A 75 7.20 -17.79 6.47
N GLY A 76 7.30 -18.99 7.03
CA GLY A 76 6.22 -19.63 7.79
C GLY A 76 5.80 -18.81 9.02
N PRO A 77 6.74 -18.46 9.92
CA PRO A 77 6.48 -17.57 11.05
C PRO A 77 5.85 -16.23 10.68
N LYS A 78 6.22 -15.62 9.54
CA LYS A 78 5.56 -14.41 9.04
C LYS A 78 4.09 -14.66 8.68
N GLU A 79 3.80 -15.73 7.96
CA GLU A 79 2.42 -16.11 7.63
C GLU A 79 1.61 -16.41 8.89
N ALA A 80 2.22 -17.08 9.87
CA ALA A 80 1.61 -17.35 11.17
C ALA A 80 1.33 -16.04 11.94
N ALA A 81 2.28 -15.09 11.96
CA ALA A 81 2.09 -13.78 12.59
C ALA A 81 0.99 -12.96 11.92
N HIS A 82 0.90 -13.00 10.59
CA HIS A 82 -0.20 -12.36 9.86
C HIS A 82 -1.54 -13.03 10.16
N LEU A 83 -1.59 -14.37 10.16
CA LEU A 83 -2.80 -15.13 10.50
C LEU A 83 -3.25 -14.84 11.94
N HIS A 84 -2.30 -14.77 12.86
CA HIS A 84 -2.54 -14.38 14.24
C HIS A 84 -3.14 -12.98 14.30
N GLY A 85 -2.55 -11.99 13.60
CA GLY A 85 -3.14 -10.66 13.45
C GLY A 85 -4.58 -10.70 12.95
N TYR A 86 -4.86 -11.48 11.90
CA TYR A 86 -6.24 -11.64 11.39
C TYR A 86 -7.20 -12.23 12.44
N ILE A 87 -6.76 -13.22 13.23
CA ILE A 87 -7.55 -13.79 14.32
C ILE A 87 -7.83 -12.74 15.41
N LEU A 88 -6.82 -11.94 15.78
CA LEU A 88 -6.98 -10.87 16.77
C LEU A 88 -8.00 -9.82 16.34
N TYR A 89 -7.98 -9.43 15.06
CA TYR A 89 -8.92 -8.43 14.52
C TYR A 89 -10.26 -9.03 14.08
N GLY A 90 -10.48 -10.34 14.22
CA GLY A 90 -11.70 -11.01 13.75
C GLY A 90 -11.92 -10.93 12.24
N ILE A 91 -10.84 -10.80 11.45
CA ILE A 91 -10.88 -10.63 10.00
C ILE A 91 -10.72 -11.99 9.32
N THR A 92 -11.75 -12.40 8.59
CA THR A 92 -11.83 -13.69 7.90
C THR A 92 -11.57 -13.61 6.40
N ARG A 93 -11.57 -12.40 5.82
CA ARG A 93 -11.26 -12.15 4.40
C ARG A 93 -10.14 -11.14 4.23
N SER A 94 -9.32 -11.35 3.20
CA SER A 94 -8.16 -10.50 2.93
C SER A 94 -8.52 -9.07 2.46
N ASN A 95 -9.74 -8.83 2.01
CA ASN A 95 -10.22 -7.54 1.53
C ASN A 95 -10.95 -6.72 2.59
N LEU A 96 -11.20 -7.27 3.78
CA LEU A 96 -11.79 -6.53 4.88
C LEU A 96 -10.72 -5.68 5.57
N ALA A 97 -11.09 -4.45 5.92
CA ALA A 97 -10.33 -3.59 6.83
C ALA A 97 -10.77 -3.87 8.28
N PRO A 98 -9.91 -3.62 9.29
CA PRO A 98 -10.37 -3.56 10.66
C PRO A 98 -11.44 -2.49 10.80
N THR A 99 -12.45 -2.77 11.62
CA THR A 99 -13.37 -1.75 12.10
C THR A 99 -12.59 -0.81 13.03
N GLU A 100 -12.86 0.49 12.93
CA GLU A 100 -12.33 1.46 13.88
C GLU A 100 -12.92 1.16 15.27
N PRO A 101 -12.10 1.12 16.34
CA PRO A 101 -12.62 0.92 17.69
C PRO A 101 -13.51 2.11 18.07
N ASP A 102 -14.62 1.83 18.75
CA ASP A 102 -15.46 2.91 19.30
C ASP A 102 -14.73 3.67 20.43
N GLU A 103 -15.26 4.84 20.79
CA GLU A 103 -14.68 5.69 21.82
C GLU A 103 -14.60 4.99 23.18
N GLU A 104 -15.53 4.07 23.47
CA GLU A 104 -15.58 3.30 24.69
C GLU A 104 -14.42 2.29 24.79
N HIS A 105 -14.13 1.59 23.69
CA HIS A 105 -12.99 0.68 23.58
C HIS A 105 -11.67 1.44 23.67
N ILE A 106 -11.57 2.63 23.06
CA ILE A 106 -10.38 3.49 23.17
C ILE A 106 -10.20 3.97 24.62
N ALA A 107 -11.29 4.41 25.28
CA ALA A 107 -11.25 4.84 26.67
C ALA A 107 -10.81 3.70 27.59
N ARG A 108 -11.43 2.51 27.48
CA ARG A 108 -11.03 1.32 28.25
C ARG A 108 -9.58 0.90 28.00
N PHE A 109 -9.12 1.02 26.76
CA PHE A 109 -7.73 0.76 26.41
C PHE A 109 -6.80 1.78 27.08
N ASN A 110 -7.13 3.06 27.08
CA ASN A 110 -6.28 4.08 27.70
C ASN A 110 -6.24 3.96 29.22
N MET A 111 -7.33 3.53 29.86
CA MET A 111 -7.35 3.24 31.31
C MET A 111 -6.25 2.27 31.75
N ARG A 112 -5.74 1.43 30.84
CA ARG A 112 -4.65 0.50 31.17
C ARG A 112 -3.30 1.14 31.45
N THR A 113 -3.14 2.39 31.04
CA THR A 113 -1.94 3.18 31.30
C THR A 113 -2.00 3.93 32.62
N GLU A 114 -3.14 3.89 33.33
CA GLU A 114 -3.29 4.55 34.61
C GLU A 114 -2.49 3.84 35.72
N PRO A 115 -1.77 4.60 36.59
CA PRO A 115 -1.09 4.04 37.74
C PRO A 115 -2.08 3.31 38.66
N GLY A 116 -1.95 1.98 38.74
CA GLY A 116 -2.84 1.13 39.54
C GLY A 116 -3.72 0.18 38.72
N TYR A 117 -3.89 0.44 37.41
CA TYR A 117 -4.63 -0.49 36.54
C TYR A 117 -3.95 -1.85 36.43
N ILE A 118 -2.61 -1.90 36.49
CA ILE A 118 -1.86 -3.16 36.52
C ILE A 118 -2.30 -4.04 37.69
N LYS A 119 -2.52 -3.46 38.89
CA LYS A 119 -3.01 -4.21 40.05
C LYS A 119 -4.44 -4.72 39.85
N ILE A 120 -5.30 -3.91 39.22
CA ILE A 120 -6.67 -4.31 38.86
C ILE A 120 -6.66 -5.45 37.83
N VAL A 121 -5.74 -5.41 36.88
CA VAL A 121 -5.54 -6.48 35.89
C VAL A 121 -5.02 -7.72 36.58
N GLU A 122 -4.01 -7.64 37.45
CA GLU A 122 -3.49 -8.77 38.23
C GLU A 122 -4.55 -9.42 39.13
N GLU A 123 -5.43 -8.62 39.74
CA GLU A 123 -6.53 -9.11 40.55
C GLU A 123 -7.61 -9.78 39.69
N LYS A 124 -8.01 -9.15 38.58
CA LYS A 124 -8.90 -9.75 37.59
C LYS A 124 -8.30 -11.04 37.02
N LEU A 125 -7.01 -11.06 36.71
CA LEU A 125 -6.24 -12.22 36.24
C LEU A 125 -6.33 -13.39 37.21
N ARG A 126 -6.17 -13.13 38.52
CA ARG A 126 -6.32 -14.15 39.56
C ARG A 126 -7.73 -14.71 39.63
N THR A 127 -8.75 -13.88 39.43
CA THR A 127 -10.17 -14.32 39.46
C THR A 127 -10.65 -15.00 38.16
N LEU A 128 -10.04 -14.68 37.02
CA LEU A 128 -10.48 -15.12 35.69
C LEU A 128 -9.99 -16.52 35.30
N SER A 129 -9.12 -17.15 36.09
CA SER A 129 -8.54 -18.47 35.84
C SER A 129 -9.56 -19.62 35.73
N SER A 130 -10.85 -19.43 36.01
CA SER A 130 -11.84 -20.52 36.04
C SER A 130 -13.02 -20.40 35.06
N GLN A 131 -13.32 -19.23 34.46
CA GLN A 131 -14.54 -19.08 33.64
C GLN A 131 -14.44 -17.99 32.56
N HIS A 132 -13.74 -18.24 31.44
CA HIS A 132 -13.76 -17.32 30.29
C HIS A 132 -14.88 -17.66 29.28
N THR A 133 -16.14 -17.48 29.69
CA THR A 133 -17.30 -17.54 28.79
C THR A 133 -17.17 -16.59 27.59
N GLY A 134 -16.50 -15.44 27.77
CA GLY A 134 -16.23 -14.46 26.71
C GLY A 134 -15.30 -14.96 25.59
N ALA A 135 -14.20 -15.64 25.93
CA ALA A 135 -13.27 -16.18 24.94
C ALA A 135 -13.94 -17.27 24.08
N HIS A 136 -14.76 -18.13 24.71
CA HIS A 136 -15.56 -19.12 23.99
C HIS A 136 -16.62 -18.48 23.08
N LYS A 137 -17.26 -17.39 23.51
CA LYS A 137 -18.20 -16.64 22.67
C LYS A 137 -17.49 -16.04 21.45
N MET A 138 -16.31 -15.44 21.63
CA MET A 138 -15.51 -14.90 20.53
C MET A 138 -15.02 -15.99 19.57
N LEU A 139 -14.55 -17.12 20.09
CA LEU A 139 -14.21 -18.29 19.27
C LEU A 139 -15.40 -18.74 18.42
N LYS A 140 -16.59 -18.88 19.03
CA LYS A 140 -17.80 -19.33 18.32
C LYS A 140 -18.16 -18.38 17.18
N VAL A 141 -18.12 -17.07 17.43
CA VAL A 141 -18.37 -16.04 16.40
C VAL A 141 -17.32 -16.08 15.29
N LEU A 142 -16.03 -16.18 15.64
CA LEU A 142 -14.93 -16.29 14.67
C LEU A 142 -15.12 -17.53 13.78
N ARG A 143 -15.39 -18.69 14.39
CA ARG A 143 -15.58 -19.95 13.67
C ARG A 143 -16.77 -19.90 12.73
N GLN A 144 -17.89 -19.33 13.16
CA GLN A 144 -19.05 -19.19 12.29
C GLN A 144 -18.71 -18.33 11.06
N ARG A 145 -18.15 -17.13 11.26
CA ARG A 145 -17.71 -16.27 10.15
C ARG A 145 -16.69 -16.95 9.24
N ALA A 146 -15.77 -17.71 9.82
CA ALA A 146 -14.77 -18.44 9.05
C ALA A 146 -15.39 -19.58 8.21
N ARG A 147 -16.48 -20.21 8.65
CA ARG A 147 -17.22 -21.19 7.83
C ARG A 147 -17.91 -20.49 6.65
N ASP A 148 -18.70 -19.46 6.95
CA ASP A 148 -19.43 -18.69 5.94
C ASP A 148 -18.48 -18.13 4.85
N ASP A 149 -17.29 -17.69 5.27
CA ASP A 149 -16.29 -17.14 4.35
C ASP A 149 -15.46 -18.21 3.63
N ALA A 150 -15.26 -19.39 4.23
CA ALA A 150 -14.57 -20.49 3.57
C ALA A 150 -15.39 -21.02 2.39
N GLU A 151 -16.72 -21.04 2.51
CA GLU A 151 -17.65 -21.37 1.42
C GLU A 151 -17.52 -20.39 0.25
N SER A 152 -17.30 -19.10 0.54
CA SER A 152 -17.00 -18.07 -0.48
C SER A 152 -15.59 -18.17 -1.08
N GLY A 153 -14.76 -19.12 -0.63
CA GLY A 153 -13.40 -19.36 -1.12
C GLY A 153 -12.29 -18.61 -0.40
N SER A 154 -12.54 -18.03 0.78
CA SER A 154 -11.50 -17.33 1.55
C SER A 154 -10.42 -18.29 2.06
N LEU A 155 -9.19 -18.12 1.58
CA LEU A 155 -8.03 -18.91 2.04
C LEU A 155 -7.67 -18.62 3.50
N ILE A 156 -7.91 -17.40 4.00
CA ILE A 156 -7.66 -17.04 5.39
C ILE A 156 -8.65 -17.77 6.28
N ALA A 157 -9.92 -17.77 5.92
CA ALA A 157 -10.96 -18.46 6.65
C ALA A 157 -10.68 -19.97 6.75
N LYS A 158 -10.26 -20.59 5.64
CA LYS A 158 -9.79 -22.00 5.64
C LYS A 158 -8.60 -22.22 6.57
N LYS A 159 -7.62 -21.32 6.59
CA LYS A 159 -6.48 -21.40 7.52
C LYS A 159 -6.92 -21.26 8.98
N ILE A 160 -7.83 -20.34 9.30
CA ILE A 160 -8.41 -20.19 10.66
C ILE A 160 -9.11 -21.48 11.08
N LEU A 161 -9.84 -22.12 10.16
CA LEU A 161 -10.53 -23.37 10.45
C LEU A 161 -9.57 -24.52 10.80
N LEU A 162 -8.34 -24.51 10.28
CA LEU A 162 -7.32 -25.52 10.55
C LEU A 162 -6.55 -25.29 11.86
N VAL A 163 -6.58 -24.09 12.43
CA VAL A 163 -5.95 -23.83 13.74
C VAL A 163 -6.74 -24.57 14.81
N GLY A 164 -6.09 -25.29 15.72
CA GLY A 164 -6.79 -25.97 16.82
C GLY A 164 -7.51 -24.97 17.74
N GLU A 165 -8.70 -25.33 18.23
CA GLU A 165 -9.44 -24.51 19.18
C GLU A 165 -8.63 -24.12 20.43
N PRO A 166 -7.81 -25.01 21.05
CA PRO A 166 -7.00 -24.64 22.20
C PRO A 166 -6.06 -23.46 21.92
N CYS A 167 -5.51 -23.35 20.71
CA CYS A 167 -4.60 -22.26 20.35
C CYS A 167 -5.36 -20.92 20.24
N ILE A 168 -6.54 -20.92 19.61
CA ILE A 168 -7.35 -19.71 19.47
C ILE A 168 -7.91 -19.29 20.83
N LEU A 169 -8.32 -20.24 21.67
CA LEU A 169 -8.75 -19.98 23.04
C LEU A 169 -7.61 -19.46 23.89
N ALA A 170 -6.41 -20.02 23.79
CA ALA A 170 -5.24 -19.49 24.48
C ALA A 170 -4.99 -18.03 24.06
N THR A 171 -5.02 -17.74 22.75
CA THR A 171 -4.92 -16.37 22.24
C THR A 171 -5.98 -15.44 22.85
N TYR A 172 -7.27 -15.81 22.79
CA TYR A 172 -8.34 -14.96 23.34
C TYR A 172 -8.29 -14.87 24.87
N ASN A 173 -7.95 -15.94 25.57
CA ASN A 173 -7.77 -15.93 27.02
C ASN A 173 -6.64 -14.99 27.40
N THR A 174 -5.46 -15.08 26.78
CA THR A 174 -4.35 -14.16 27.03
C THR A 174 -4.73 -12.70 26.76
N MET A 175 -5.58 -12.44 25.75
CA MET A 175 -6.10 -11.08 25.49
C MET A 175 -7.03 -10.61 26.61
N TYR A 176 -8.05 -11.40 26.98
CA TYR A 176 -8.94 -11.08 28.10
C TYR A 176 -8.17 -10.85 29.40
N GLN A 177 -7.17 -11.70 29.63
CA GLN A 177 -6.26 -11.65 30.76
C GLN A 177 -5.45 -10.35 30.80
N ALA A 178 -5.00 -9.84 29.65
CA ALA A 178 -4.32 -8.56 29.59
C ALA A 178 -5.25 -7.33 29.78
N GLY A 179 -6.54 -7.55 30.10
CA GLY A 179 -7.55 -6.49 30.14
C GLY A 179 -7.87 -5.96 28.74
N ILE A 180 -7.57 -6.76 27.72
CA ILE A 180 -7.69 -6.39 26.33
C ILE A 180 -8.83 -7.20 25.70
N GLU A 181 -10.03 -6.61 25.70
CA GLU A 181 -11.17 -7.17 24.97
C GLU A 181 -10.92 -7.18 23.43
N ALA A 182 -9.89 -6.45 22.93
CA ALA A 182 -9.35 -6.53 21.57
C ALA A 182 -7.82 -6.20 21.43
N ALA A 183 -6.99 -7.24 21.17
CA ALA A 183 -5.54 -7.34 20.81
C ALA A 183 -4.44 -6.81 21.78
N VAL A 184 -3.43 -7.57 22.27
CA VAL A 184 -2.42 -8.44 21.58
C VAL A 184 -1.80 -9.44 22.59
N PRO A 185 -1.49 -10.71 22.23
CA PRO A 185 -0.71 -11.62 23.08
C PRO A 185 0.75 -11.82 22.63
N THR A 186 1.63 -11.87 23.63
CA THR A 186 3.06 -12.16 23.56
C THR A 186 3.35 -13.62 23.90
N ALA A 187 4.19 -14.26 23.08
CA ALA A 187 5.28 -15.17 23.47
C ALA A 187 5.71 -16.04 22.27
N VAL A 188 6.80 -15.66 21.59
CA VAL A 188 7.61 -16.59 20.77
C VAL A 188 9.07 -16.07 20.71
N TYR A 189 10.03 -16.99 20.77
CA TYR A 189 11.49 -16.94 20.95
C TYR A 189 12.36 -15.95 20.12
N ASN A 190 11.79 -14.97 19.43
CA ASN A 190 12.53 -13.84 18.89
C ASN A 190 11.64 -12.59 18.92
N GLU A 191 11.44 -12.08 20.13
CA GLU A 191 10.58 -10.95 20.42
C GLU A 191 10.90 -9.74 19.51
N PRO A 192 12.16 -9.32 19.27
CA PRO A 192 12.43 -8.18 18.40
C PRO A 192 11.95 -8.38 16.96
N LEU A 193 12.15 -9.57 16.37
CA LEU A 193 11.72 -9.86 15.01
C LEU A 193 10.20 -9.96 14.91
N LEU A 194 9.55 -10.59 15.89
CA LEU A 194 8.10 -10.68 15.94
C LEU A 194 7.46 -9.32 16.14
N THR A 195 7.96 -8.52 17.07
CA THR A 195 7.55 -7.13 17.29
C THR A 195 7.71 -6.32 16.02
N ALA A 196 8.84 -6.45 15.32
CA ALA A 196 9.05 -5.77 14.05
C ALA A 196 8.08 -6.26 12.95
N ILE A 197 7.80 -7.56 12.85
CA ILE A 197 6.82 -8.13 11.90
C ILE A 197 5.42 -7.64 12.25
N TYR A 198 5.06 -7.58 13.53
CA TYR A 198 3.77 -7.11 13.99
C TYR A 198 3.59 -5.62 13.73
N GLN A 199 4.58 -4.81 14.10
CA GLN A 199 4.60 -3.38 13.81
C GLN A 199 4.55 -3.13 12.30
N ASN A 200 5.27 -3.92 11.49
CA ASN A 200 5.18 -3.84 10.04
C ASN A 200 3.76 -4.14 9.55
N PHE A 201 3.16 -5.23 10.03
CA PHE A 201 1.80 -5.61 9.66
C PHE A 201 0.78 -4.53 10.06
N VAL A 202 0.80 -4.07 11.31
CA VAL A 202 -0.16 -3.08 11.82
C VAL A 202 0.06 -1.71 11.18
N TYR A 203 1.24 -1.12 11.34
CA TYR A 203 1.49 0.27 10.95
C TYR A 203 1.70 0.46 9.44
N GLN A 204 2.14 -0.57 8.72
CA GLN A 204 2.31 -0.46 7.27
C GLN A 204 1.12 -1.06 6.52
N TYR A 205 0.78 -2.33 6.80
CA TYR A 205 -0.19 -3.05 5.98
C TYR A 205 -1.63 -2.70 6.37
N MET A 206 -1.99 -2.80 7.65
CA MET A 206 -3.35 -2.52 8.12
C MET A 206 -3.68 -1.03 8.08
N CYS A 207 -2.78 -0.17 8.55
CA CYS A 207 -2.93 1.29 8.41
C CYS A 207 -3.03 1.72 6.93
N GLY A 208 -2.27 1.07 6.04
CA GLY A 208 -2.35 1.32 4.60
C GLY A 208 -3.72 0.94 4.02
N LYS A 209 -4.31 -0.16 4.47
CA LYS A 209 -5.69 -0.54 4.11
C LYS A 209 -6.70 0.46 4.65
N ALA A 210 -6.66 0.76 5.94
CA ALA A 210 -7.58 1.71 6.59
C ALA A 210 -7.55 3.08 5.88
N LYS A 211 -6.36 3.63 5.61
CA LYS A 211 -6.21 4.89 4.85
C LYS A 211 -6.74 4.81 3.42
N THR A 212 -6.65 3.64 2.79
CA THR A 212 -7.20 3.45 1.44
C THR A 212 -8.72 3.45 1.45
N GLU A 213 -9.30 2.79 2.45
CA GLU A 213 -10.74 2.69 2.63
C GLU A 213 -11.34 4.04 3.07
N GLN A 214 -10.70 4.74 4.02
CA GLN A 214 -11.10 6.09 4.45
C GLN A 214 -11.11 7.10 3.28
N LYS A 215 -10.12 7.00 2.37
CA LYS A 215 -10.06 7.88 1.19
C LYS A 215 -11.14 7.57 0.15
N SER A 216 -11.60 6.33 0.08
CA SER A 216 -12.56 5.87 -0.93
C SER A 216 -13.21 4.59 -0.43
N PRO A 217 -14.35 4.68 0.27
CA PRO A 217 -15.07 3.51 0.76
C PRO A 217 -15.36 2.50 -0.36
N GLY A 218 -15.18 1.21 -0.08
CA GLY A 218 -15.32 0.11 -1.03
C GLY A 218 -14.14 -0.10 -1.97
N LYS A 219 -13.06 0.70 -1.89
CA LYS A 219 -11.92 0.58 -2.80
C LYS A 219 -11.13 -0.70 -2.60
N LEU A 220 -11.00 -1.18 -1.35
CA LEU A 220 -10.33 -2.45 -1.10
C LEU A 220 -11.10 -3.63 -1.72
N LEU A 221 -12.44 -3.59 -1.67
CA LEU A 221 -13.30 -4.59 -2.31
C LEU A 221 -13.11 -4.59 -3.83
N ARG A 222 -13.23 -3.42 -4.48
CA ARG A 222 -13.03 -3.28 -5.94
C ARG A 222 -11.65 -3.77 -6.39
N ASN A 223 -10.59 -3.41 -5.66
CA ASN A 223 -9.24 -3.87 -5.95
C ASN A 223 -9.10 -5.41 -5.83
N CYS A 224 -9.85 -6.03 -4.92
CA CYS A 224 -9.90 -7.47 -4.77
C CYS A 224 -10.57 -8.11 -6.00
N ASP A 225 -11.71 -7.56 -6.44
CA ASP A 225 -12.44 -8.04 -7.61
C ASP A 225 -11.61 -7.91 -8.89
N ASP A 226 -10.96 -6.77 -9.10
CA ASP A 226 -10.05 -6.55 -10.23
C ASP A 226 -8.88 -7.55 -10.22
N SER A 227 -8.33 -7.83 -9.03
CA SER A 227 -7.27 -8.82 -8.86
C SER A 227 -7.76 -10.24 -9.20
N ASN A 228 -8.99 -10.59 -8.80
CA ASN A 228 -9.61 -11.88 -9.10
C ASN A 228 -9.88 -12.04 -10.60
N VAL A 229 -10.41 -11.00 -11.26
CA VAL A 229 -10.58 -10.97 -12.72
C VAL A 229 -9.25 -11.15 -13.44
N SER A 230 -8.20 -10.45 -12.99
CA SER A 230 -6.86 -10.58 -13.57
C SER A 230 -6.27 -11.99 -13.39
N ARG A 231 -6.43 -12.59 -12.21
CA ARG A 231 -6.01 -14.00 -11.96
C ARG A 231 -6.79 -14.98 -12.85
N ARG A 232 -8.11 -14.85 -12.96
CA ARG A 232 -8.94 -15.70 -13.84
C ARG A 232 -8.48 -15.60 -15.29
N ARG A 233 -8.25 -14.38 -15.80
CA ARG A 233 -7.73 -14.15 -17.16
C ARG A 233 -6.38 -14.85 -17.38
N LYS A 234 -5.44 -14.72 -16.44
CA LYS A 234 -4.14 -15.41 -16.51
C LYS A 234 -4.27 -16.94 -16.49
N SER A 235 -5.10 -17.47 -15.59
CA SER A 235 -5.34 -18.92 -15.49
C SER A 235 -5.94 -19.48 -16.78
N LEU A 236 -6.91 -18.75 -17.36
CA LEU A 236 -7.57 -19.14 -18.59
C LEU A 236 -6.62 -19.06 -19.80
N GLY A 237 -5.73 -18.06 -19.83
CA GLY A 237 -4.64 -18.00 -20.81
C GLY A 237 -3.72 -19.23 -20.74
N LYS A 238 -3.27 -19.61 -19.53
CA LYS A 238 -2.44 -20.81 -19.32
C LYS A 238 -3.18 -22.10 -19.68
N ALA A 239 -4.47 -22.20 -19.38
CA ALA A 239 -5.27 -23.36 -19.72
C ALA A 239 -5.41 -23.51 -21.25
N ARG A 240 -5.64 -22.40 -21.96
CA ARG A 240 -5.66 -22.38 -23.44
C ARG A 240 -4.32 -22.74 -24.06
N GLU A 241 -3.22 -22.26 -23.49
CA GLU A 241 -1.87 -22.61 -23.91
C GLU A 241 -1.60 -24.11 -23.75
N LYS A 242 -1.96 -24.69 -22.60
CA LYS A 242 -1.85 -26.15 -22.37
C LYS A 242 -2.73 -26.94 -23.33
N PHE A 243 -3.96 -26.50 -23.56
CA PHE A 243 -4.88 -27.13 -24.50
C PHE A 243 -4.31 -27.12 -25.93
N ALA A 244 -3.78 -25.98 -26.39
CA ALA A 244 -3.15 -25.88 -27.71
C ALA A 244 -1.93 -26.81 -27.86
N LEU A 245 -1.17 -27.02 -26.79
CA LEU A 245 -0.03 -27.95 -26.78
C LEU A 245 -0.47 -29.42 -26.77
N GLN A 246 -1.56 -29.77 -26.09
CA GLN A 246 -2.05 -31.14 -25.97
C GLN A 246 -2.78 -31.63 -27.22
N ASP A 247 -3.63 -30.79 -27.82
CA ASP A 247 -4.49 -31.20 -28.94
C ASP A 247 -3.75 -31.34 -30.27
N LYS A 248 -2.42 -31.17 -30.29
CA LYS A 248 -1.61 -31.11 -31.53
C LYS A 248 -2.34 -30.29 -32.60
N GLN A 249 -2.95 -29.16 -32.20
CA GLN A 249 -3.61 -28.31 -33.18
C GLN A 249 -2.60 -28.05 -34.29
N PRO A 250 -2.96 -28.32 -35.55
CA PRO A 250 -2.01 -28.23 -36.64
C PRO A 250 -1.40 -26.82 -36.58
N ALA A 251 -0.08 -26.74 -36.66
CA ALA A 251 0.65 -25.47 -36.59
C ALA A 251 0.14 -24.43 -37.62
N SER A 252 -0.67 -24.87 -38.59
CA SER A 252 -1.52 -24.04 -39.43
C SER A 252 -2.76 -23.50 -38.67
N GLY A 253 -2.55 -22.43 -37.91
CA GLY A 253 -3.48 -21.29 -38.04
C GLY A 253 -4.87 -21.39 -37.41
N VAL A 254 -5.02 -21.94 -36.21
CA VAL A 254 -6.08 -21.43 -35.31
C VAL A 254 -5.59 -20.10 -34.73
N THR A 255 -5.43 -19.10 -35.60
CA THR A 255 -5.64 -17.72 -35.19
C THR A 255 -7.05 -17.69 -34.62
N TYR A 256 -7.18 -17.60 -33.29
CA TYR A 256 -8.43 -17.11 -32.72
C TYR A 256 -8.84 -15.92 -33.60
N LEU A 257 -10.04 -15.96 -34.17
CA LEU A 257 -10.69 -14.79 -34.73
C LEU A 257 -10.95 -13.82 -33.56
N ILE A 258 -9.88 -13.35 -32.91
CA ILE A 258 -9.82 -11.97 -32.49
C ILE A 258 -9.92 -11.26 -33.83
N ASN A 259 -11.17 -10.99 -34.27
CA ASN A 259 -11.42 -10.05 -35.33
C ASN A 259 -10.46 -8.91 -35.03
N PRO A 260 -9.43 -8.66 -35.87
CA PRO A 260 -8.53 -7.54 -35.64
C PRO A 260 -9.49 -6.39 -35.47
N LYS A 261 -9.54 -5.81 -34.26
CA LYS A 261 -10.55 -4.79 -33.91
C LYS A 261 -10.58 -3.87 -35.12
N SER A 262 -11.69 -3.86 -35.88
CA SER A 262 -11.77 -3.23 -37.21
C SER A 262 -10.96 -1.96 -37.14
N PRO A 263 -9.87 -1.79 -37.92
CA PRO A 263 -8.78 -0.85 -37.65
C PRO A 263 -9.38 0.41 -37.06
N ARG A 264 -9.35 0.47 -35.71
CA ARG A 264 -10.28 1.33 -34.96
C ARG A 264 -9.80 2.71 -35.26
N ARG A 265 -10.38 3.38 -36.28
CA ARG A 265 -9.79 4.50 -37.04
C ARG A 265 -8.62 5.04 -36.26
N ASP A 266 -7.42 4.55 -36.58
CA ASP A 266 -6.25 4.73 -35.72
C ASP A 266 -5.99 6.22 -35.50
N ALA A 267 -6.58 7.09 -36.34
CA ALA A 267 -6.79 8.51 -36.10
C ALA A 267 -7.27 8.87 -34.68
N ILE A 268 -8.32 8.26 -34.12
CA ILE A 268 -8.84 8.61 -32.78
C ILE A 268 -7.86 8.12 -31.70
N GLY A 269 -7.37 6.89 -31.82
CA GLY A 269 -6.39 6.33 -30.88
C GLY A 269 -5.04 7.06 -30.94
N ALA A 270 -4.57 7.41 -32.13
CA ALA A 270 -3.39 8.22 -32.39
C ALA A 270 -3.60 9.67 -31.92
N PHE A 271 -4.79 10.24 -32.08
CA PHE A 271 -5.15 11.55 -31.56
C PHE A 271 -5.05 11.56 -30.03
N PHE A 272 -5.67 10.60 -29.33
CA PHE A 272 -5.55 10.50 -27.88
C PHE A 272 -4.12 10.19 -27.42
N ARG A 273 -3.37 9.33 -28.13
CA ARG A 273 -1.95 9.07 -27.85
C ARG A 273 -1.08 10.30 -28.07
N THR A 274 -1.39 11.13 -29.07
CA THR A 274 -0.69 12.38 -29.38
C THR A 274 -1.05 13.46 -28.35
N LEU A 275 -2.31 13.54 -27.94
CA LEU A 275 -2.76 14.37 -26.81
C LEU A 275 -2.08 13.95 -25.50
N ASP A 276 -1.96 12.66 -25.22
CA ASP A 276 -1.28 12.16 -24.02
C ASP A 276 0.23 12.44 -24.07
N ARG A 277 0.86 12.30 -25.24
CA ARG A 277 2.26 12.70 -25.45
C ARG A 277 2.43 14.21 -25.28
N ARG A 278 1.51 15.03 -25.81
CA ARG A 278 1.50 16.49 -25.59
C ARG A 278 1.31 16.83 -24.12
N ARG A 279 0.34 16.23 -23.42
CA ARG A 279 0.13 16.37 -21.97
C ARG A 279 1.34 15.94 -21.14
N LYS A 280 2.03 14.86 -21.54
CA LYS A 280 3.27 14.41 -20.89
C LYS A 280 4.44 15.33 -21.20
N LYS A 281 4.55 15.87 -22.41
CA LYS A 281 5.57 16.86 -22.78
C LYS A 281 5.33 18.20 -22.10
N THR A 282 4.10 18.69 -22.02
CA THR A 282 3.77 19.90 -21.24
C THR A 282 3.97 19.68 -19.75
N ARG A 283 3.73 18.47 -19.21
CA ARG A 283 4.09 18.10 -17.82
C ARG A 283 5.59 17.88 -17.57
N LYS A 284 6.40 17.71 -18.62
CA LYS A 284 7.86 17.55 -18.51
C LYS A 284 8.61 18.86 -18.80
N GLY A 285 8.06 19.72 -19.64
CA GLY A 285 8.62 21.02 -20.04
C GLY A 285 8.18 22.18 -19.16
N LYS A 286 6.95 22.15 -18.63
CA LYS A 286 6.73 22.72 -17.30
C LYS A 286 7.45 21.75 -16.40
N GLY A 287 8.68 22.07 -15.98
CA GLY A 287 9.30 21.35 -14.89
C GLY A 287 8.21 21.12 -13.85
N LYS A 288 8.12 19.91 -13.27
CA LYS A 288 7.42 19.80 -11.98
C LYS A 288 7.87 21.06 -11.24
N PRO A 289 6.96 21.95 -10.79
CA PRO A 289 7.41 22.94 -9.83
C PRO A 289 8.21 22.10 -8.86
N GLY A 290 9.50 22.42 -8.72
CA GLY A 290 10.28 21.79 -7.68
C GLY A 290 9.37 21.85 -6.45
N LYS A 291 9.40 20.84 -5.61
CA LYS A 291 8.81 20.98 -4.27
C LYS A 291 9.56 22.07 -3.48
N LYS A 292 9.63 23.29 -4.01
CA LYS A 292 9.93 24.57 -3.39
C LYS A 292 8.62 25.22 -2.93
N GLU A 293 7.45 24.78 -3.41
CA GLU A 293 6.13 25.26 -2.95
C GLU A 293 5.63 24.63 -1.64
N GLU A 294 6.49 23.87 -0.94
CA GLU A 294 6.28 23.50 0.46
C GLU A 294 7.35 24.18 1.34
N ARG A 295 7.83 25.37 0.93
CA ARG A 295 8.68 26.28 1.73
C ARG A 295 7.84 27.33 2.48
N THR A 296 6.72 26.92 3.07
CA THR A 296 5.91 27.82 3.90
C THR A 296 5.61 27.19 5.24
N ARG A 297 6.55 27.34 6.18
CA ARG A 297 6.21 27.57 7.58
C ARG A 297 6.91 28.83 8.03
N ARG A 298 6.26 29.95 7.78
CA ARG A 298 6.47 31.14 8.61
C ARG A 298 5.88 30.76 9.96
N PHE A 299 6.70 30.59 10.98
CA PHE A 299 6.17 30.68 12.32
C PHE A 299 5.96 32.16 12.59
N ASP A 300 4.81 32.51 13.14
CA ASP A 300 4.62 33.84 13.71
C ASP A 300 5.73 34.04 14.77
N PRO A 301 6.52 35.13 14.73
CA PRO A 301 7.55 35.38 15.73
C PRO A 301 7.04 35.25 17.17
N ALA A 302 5.81 35.70 17.45
CA ALA A 302 5.20 35.53 18.77
C ALA A 302 5.08 34.05 19.15
N TYR A 303 4.50 33.25 18.26
CA TYR A 303 4.37 31.80 18.47
C TYR A 303 5.73 31.10 18.60
N PHE A 304 6.72 31.46 17.78
CA PHE A 304 8.03 30.84 17.82
C PHE A 304 8.75 31.14 19.14
N ASN A 305 8.66 32.38 19.63
CA ASN A 305 9.33 32.80 20.84
C ASN A 305 8.71 32.19 22.11
N ASP A 306 7.48 31.70 22.03
CA ASP A 306 6.82 30.94 23.10
C ASP A 306 7.20 29.45 23.11
N LEU A 307 7.88 28.93 22.09
CA LEU A 307 8.27 27.53 22.02
C LEU A 307 9.42 27.19 22.98
N PRO A 308 9.50 25.95 23.49
CA PRO A 308 10.65 25.49 24.25
C PRO A 308 11.95 25.58 23.43
N ALA A 309 13.06 25.97 24.06
CA ALA A 309 14.36 26.16 23.42
C ALA A 309 14.79 25.00 22.50
N LYS A 310 14.47 23.76 22.87
CA LYS A 310 14.73 22.58 22.03
C LYS A 310 14.06 22.67 20.66
N MET A 311 12.78 23.04 20.63
CA MET A 311 12.04 23.16 19.36
C MET A 311 12.52 24.36 18.55
N CYS A 312 12.78 25.51 19.21
CA CYS A 312 13.34 26.69 18.54
C CYS A 312 14.65 26.35 17.81
N TYR A 313 15.50 25.53 18.41
CA TYR A 313 16.74 25.05 17.79
C TYR A 313 16.52 24.12 16.60
N GLU A 314 15.64 23.13 16.72
CA GLU A 314 15.34 22.23 15.61
C GLU A 314 14.79 23.00 14.39
N TYR A 315 14.04 24.08 14.63
CA TYR A 315 13.57 24.97 13.58
C TYR A 315 14.67 25.91 13.05
N SER A 316 15.57 26.41 13.89
CA SER A 316 16.66 27.29 13.43
C SER A 316 17.62 26.60 12.44
N LEU A 317 17.73 25.27 12.50
CA LEU A 317 18.52 24.48 11.54
C LEU A 317 17.95 24.49 10.12
N GLN A 318 16.68 24.87 9.93
CA GLN A 318 16.01 24.86 8.62
C GLN A 318 16.22 26.16 7.82
N GLY A 319 16.82 27.18 8.43
CA GLY A 319 17.09 28.48 7.82
C GLY A 319 15.84 29.37 7.70
N VAL A 320 16.06 30.64 7.35
CA VAL A 320 14.97 31.59 7.06
C VAL A 320 14.63 31.54 5.58
N LEU A 321 13.33 31.47 5.26
CA LEU A 321 12.88 31.21 3.89
C LEU A 321 12.15 32.39 3.21
N LEU A 322 11.77 33.42 3.96
CA LEU A 322 11.00 34.57 3.46
C LEU A 322 11.43 35.86 4.16
N PRO A 323 11.46 37.00 3.45
CA PRO A 323 11.80 38.28 4.04
C PRO A 323 10.64 38.82 4.89
N LEU A 324 10.85 39.95 5.57
CA LEU A 324 9.77 40.65 6.30
C LEU A 324 8.65 41.08 5.35
N ILE A 325 7.43 41.23 5.88
CA ILE A 325 6.24 41.61 5.07
C ILE A 325 6.52 42.87 4.24
N GLN A 326 7.24 43.82 4.82
CA GLN A 326 7.64 45.09 4.19
C GLN A 326 8.53 44.93 2.95
N HIS A 327 9.17 43.77 2.78
CA HIS A 327 10.07 43.48 1.66
C HIS A 327 9.46 42.49 0.65
N ILE A 328 8.30 41.89 0.95
CA ILE A 328 7.67 40.90 0.05
C ILE A 328 7.24 41.55 -1.27
N GLU A 329 6.80 42.81 -1.25
CA GLU A 329 6.28 43.52 -2.42
C GLU A 329 7.32 43.69 -3.54
N LYS A 330 8.62 43.69 -3.21
CA LYS A 330 9.70 43.88 -4.20
C LYS A 330 9.96 42.65 -5.07
N GLU A 331 9.53 41.47 -4.62
CA GLU A 331 9.71 40.15 -5.28
C GLU A 331 11.15 39.75 -5.71
N ASP A 332 12.13 40.60 -5.50
CA ASP A 332 13.56 40.44 -5.82
C ASP A 332 14.18 39.21 -5.15
N TYR A 333 13.74 38.88 -3.94
CA TYR A 333 14.16 37.70 -3.18
C TYR A 333 13.85 36.35 -3.88
N LYS A 334 12.92 36.30 -4.85
CA LYS A 334 12.54 35.04 -5.54
C LYS A 334 13.64 34.52 -6.45
N THR A 335 14.51 35.40 -6.94
CA THR A 335 15.59 35.08 -7.89
C THR A 335 16.98 35.06 -7.26
N MET A 336 17.10 35.47 -5.99
CA MET A 336 18.36 35.46 -5.26
C MET A 336 18.78 34.03 -4.89
N ASP A 337 20.08 33.82 -4.77
CA ASP A 337 20.63 32.64 -4.12
C ASP A 337 20.50 32.74 -2.59
N ASP A 338 20.62 31.60 -1.91
CA ASP A 338 20.36 31.53 -0.47
C ASP A 338 21.36 32.39 0.33
N GLU A 339 22.61 32.59 -0.15
CA GLU A 339 23.63 33.44 0.49
C GLU A 339 23.29 34.93 0.40
N THR A 340 22.95 35.43 -0.80
CA THR A 340 22.55 36.83 -0.97
C THR A 340 21.26 37.11 -0.21
N PHE A 341 20.30 36.18 -0.24
CA PHE A 341 19.05 36.31 0.52
C PHE A 341 19.30 36.47 2.03
N MET A 342 20.15 35.63 2.62
CA MET A 342 20.46 35.70 4.05
C MET A 342 21.20 36.98 4.42
N SER A 343 22.09 37.47 3.55
CA SER A 343 22.80 38.74 3.75
C SER A 343 21.87 39.96 3.68
N THR A 344 20.94 39.97 2.72
CA THR A 344 20.06 41.12 2.46
C THR A 344 18.82 41.16 3.37
N TYR A 345 18.18 40.03 3.66
CA TYR A 345 16.94 39.98 4.45
C TYR A 345 17.02 39.07 5.67
N GLY A 346 17.96 38.13 5.70
CA GLY A 346 18.04 37.12 6.75
C GLY A 346 18.24 37.71 8.14
N ASN A 347 19.12 38.71 8.28
CA ASN A 347 19.43 39.33 9.57
C ASN A 347 18.21 40.02 10.20
N ASP A 348 17.45 40.78 9.42
CA ASP A 348 16.25 41.49 9.90
C ASP A 348 15.15 40.52 10.33
N VAL A 349 15.03 39.39 9.62
CA VAL A 349 14.08 38.34 9.98
C VAL A 349 14.54 37.60 11.23
N LEU A 350 15.82 37.23 11.33
CA LEU A 350 16.38 36.55 12.50
C LEU A 350 16.26 37.39 13.78
N ALA A 351 16.34 38.72 13.67
CA ALA A 351 16.18 39.64 14.79
C ALA A 351 14.79 39.57 15.46
N LEU A 352 13.77 39.03 14.78
CA LEU A 352 12.44 38.84 15.36
C LEU A 352 12.32 37.56 16.22
N TYR A 353 13.28 36.65 16.13
CA TYR A 353 13.24 35.35 16.80
C TYR A 353 14.28 35.27 17.92
N ASN A 354 13.85 34.78 19.08
CA ASN A 354 14.73 34.45 20.20
C ASN A 354 15.41 33.10 19.94
N ILE A 355 16.48 33.12 19.13
CA ILE A 355 17.23 31.91 18.80
C ILE A 355 18.04 31.48 20.04
N PRO A 356 17.89 30.22 20.50
CA PRO A 356 18.60 29.74 21.67
C PRO A 356 20.11 29.92 21.55
N THR A 357 20.71 30.45 22.61
CA THR A 357 22.15 30.59 22.75
C THR A 357 22.83 29.22 22.87
N LYS A 358 24.13 29.15 22.57
CA LYS A 358 24.90 27.90 22.72
C LYS A 358 24.82 27.32 24.14
N ALA A 359 24.75 28.17 25.17
CA ALA A 359 24.63 27.75 26.56
C ALA A 359 23.27 27.10 26.86
N GLU A 360 22.16 27.69 26.38
CA GLU A 360 20.82 27.10 26.52
C GLU A 360 20.73 25.76 25.79
N MET A 361 21.40 25.63 24.65
CA MET A 361 21.48 24.37 23.91
C MET A 361 22.24 23.28 24.67
N GLU A 362 23.32 23.63 25.37
CA GLU A 362 24.03 22.69 26.23
C GLU A 362 23.21 22.30 27.47
N ALA A 363 22.39 23.21 28.00
CA ALA A 363 21.46 22.90 29.08
C ALA A 363 20.36 21.93 28.60
N VAL A 364 19.76 22.17 27.42
CA VAL A 364 18.77 21.26 26.81
C VAL A 364 19.35 19.86 26.59
N LYS A 365 20.61 19.76 26.13
CA LYS A 365 21.29 18.46 25.95
C LYS A 365 21.55 17.74 27.28
N ARG A 366 21.79 18.48 28.36
CA ARG A 366 22.00 17.93 29.72
C ARG A 366 20.70 17.52 30.41
N CYS A 367 19.58 18.17 30.10
CA CYS A 367 18.26 17.86 30.69
C CYS A 367 17.54 16.67 30.02
N VAL A 368 18.12 16.06 28.99
CA VAL A 368 17.70 14.73 28.55
C VAL A 368 18.45 13.74 29.45
N TRP A 369 17.73 12.91 30.20
CA TRP A 369 18.16 11.95 31.24
C TRP A 369 17.96 12.40 32.70
N VAL A 370 16.68 12.48 33.11
CA VAL A 370 16.12 11.69 34.24
C VAL A 370 14.72 11.23 33.84
#